data_AF-A0A8G1EGZ2-F1
#
_entry.id   AF-A0A8G1EGZ2-F1
#
_cell.length_a   1.000
_cell.length_b   1.000
_cell.length_c   1.000
_cell.angle_alpha   90.00
_cell.angle_beta   90.00
_cell.angle_gamma   90.00
#
_symmetry.space_group_name_H-M   'P 1'
#
loop_
_entity.id
_entity.type
_entity.pdbx_description
1 polymer ?
#
loop_
_entity_poly.entity_id
_entity_poly.type
_entity_poly.pdbx_seq_one_letter_code
_entity_poly.pdbx_strand_id
1 'polypeptide(L)'
;MKTSYTIASIGAALVGAAALILGLADVLVWAGGTGPISIGILEITGEDFFRWAWGGLVVALGGLFMLAGARGLGDLDQRATAVLGAIMVWLVAGCDIFGMICGGIPAGEESEAFFNSLGGFIGGFAPPYAPAILLLPFTLIVAWLLLNQRQGA
;
A
#
# COMPACT_ATOMS: atom_id res chain seq x y z
N MET A 1 -15.00 15.93 20.19
CA MET A 1 -13.82 15.18 19.68
C MET A 1 -12.74 16.21 19.33
N LYS A 2 -11.48 16.06 19.77
CA LYS A 2 -10.42 17.04 19.39
C LYS A 2 -10.25 17.04 17.86
N THR A 3 -10.08 18.20 17.24
CA THR A 3 -9.97 18.35 15.76
C THR A 3 -8.91 17.43 15.14
N SER A 4 -7.82 17.16 15.86
CA SER A 4 -6.76 16.24 15.42
C SER A 4 -7.27 14.80 15.20
N TYR A 5 -8.18 14.31 16.04
CA TYR A 5 -8.79 12.98 15.88
C TYR A 5 -9.70 12.90 14.67
N THR A 6 -10.42 13.99 14.36
CA THR A 6 -11.29 14.05 13.20
C THR A 6 -10.48 13.93 11.91
N ILE A 7 -9.34 14.63 11.82
CA ILE A 7 -8.47 14.58 10.64
C ILE A 7 -7.87 13.18 10.47
N ALA A 8 -7.35 12.58 11.55
CA ALA A 8 -6.80 11.23 11.51
C ALA A 8 -7.87 10.18 11.14
N SER A 9 -9.10 10.35 11.62
CA SER A 9 -10.22 9.45 11.35
C SER A 9 -10.63 9.51 9.88
N ILE A 10 -10.80 10.72 9.33
CA ILE A 10 -11.11 10.91 7.91
C ILE A 10 -9.97 10.36 7.04
N GLY A 11 -8.72 10.65 7.39
CA GLY A 11 -7.56 10.12 6.67
C GLY A 11 -7.53 8.59 6.66
N ALA A 12 -7.69 7.96 7.82
CA ALA A 12 -7.76 6.51 7.92
C ALA A 12 -8.93 5.90 7.15
N ALA A 13 -10.10 6.56 7.16
CA ALA A 13 -11.26 6.10 6.40
C ALA A 13 -11.05 6.19 4.88
N LEU A 14 -10.52 7.30 4.38
CA LEU A 14 -10.28 7.49 2.94
C LEU A 14 -9.19 6.56 2.42
N VAL A 15 -8.05 6.48 3.12
CA VAL A 15 -6.94 5.58 2.74
C VAL A 15 -7.35 4.13 2.91
N GLY A 16 -8.10 3.81 3.97
CA GLY A 16 -8.65 2.47 4.20
C GLY A 16 -9.62 2.03 3.10
N ALA A 17 -10.51 2.92 2.65
CA ALA A 17 -11.40 2.65 1.53
C ALA A 17 -10.63 2.42 0.22
N ALA A 18 -9.64 3.26 -0.07
CA ALA A 18 -8.80 3.09 -1.26
C ALA A 18 -8.04 1.76 -1.23
N ALA A 19 -7.42 1.40 -0.09
CA ALA A 19 -6.74 0.13 0.10
C ALA A 19 -7.69 -1.06 -0.04
N LEU A 20 -8.89 -0.98 0.52
CA LEU A 20 -9.90 -2.03 0.39
C LEU A 20 -10.29 -2.24 -1.08
N ILE A 21 -10.61 -1.16 -1.79
CA ILE A 21 -11.02 -1.24 -3.21
C ILE A 21 -9.90 -1.80 -4.07
N LEU A 22 -8.67 -1.30 -3.90
CA LEU A 22 -7.52 -1.70 -4.70
C LEU A 22 -7.09 -3.15 -4.41
N GLY A 23 -7.04 -3.55 -3.13
CA GLY A 23 -6.73 -4.94 -2.77
C GLY A 23 -7.79 -5.93 -3.27
N LEU A 24 -9.07 -5.53 -3.28
CA LEU A 24 -10.12 -6.33 -3.92
C LEU A 24 -9.95 -6.37 -5.44
N ALA A 25 -9.54 -5.28 -6.08
CA ALA A 25 -9.26 -5.26 -7.50
C ALA A 25 -8.10 -6.21 -7.87
N ASP A 26 -7.03 -6.25 -7.08
CA ASP A 26 -5.92 -7.19 -7.26
C ASP A 26 -6.42 -8.65 -7.28
N VAL A 27 -7.24 -9.01 -6.28
CA VAL A 27 -7.82 -10.36 -6.17
C VAL A 27 -8.76 -10.67 -7.33
N LEU A 28 -9.58 -9.69 -7.75
CA LEU A 28 -10.54 -9.87 -8.86
C LEU A 28 -9.84 -10.04 -10.21
N VAL A 29 -8.81 -9.25 -10.49
CA VAL A 29 -8.01 -9.37 -11.72
C VAL A 29 -7.29 -10.72 -11.74
N TRP A 30 -6.67 -11.12 -10.63
CA TRP A 30 -6.04 -12.45 -10.51
C TRP A 30 -7.02 -13.61 -10.72
N ALA A 31 -8.23 -13.51 -10.15
CA ALA A 31 -9.26 -14.54 -10.29
C ALA A 31 -9.85 -14.65 -11.72
N GLY A 32 -9.37 -13.82 -12.66
CA GLY A 32 -9.90 -13.75 -14.03
C GLY A 32 -11.27 -13.08 -14.11
N GLY A 33 -11.70 -12.37 -13.06
CA GLY A 33 -12.96 -11.65 -13.04
C GLY A 33 -12.95 -10.42 -13.93
N THR A 34 -11.76 -9.84 -14.17
CA THR A 34 -11.50 -8.76 -15.13
C THR A 34 -10.15 -8.98 -15.82
N GLY A 35 -9.94 -8.35 -16.97
CA GLY A 35 -8.60 -8.29 -17.58
C GLY A 35 -7.63 -7.41 -16.78
N PRO A 36 -6.35 -7.35 -17.18
CA PRO A 36 -5.36 -6.46 -16.58
C PRO A 36 -5.83 -5.01 -16.56
N ILE A 37 -5.55 -4.30 -15.47
CA ILE A 37 -5.92 -2.89 -15.27
C ILE A 37 -4.64 -2.06 -15.29
N SER A 38 -4.58 -1.07 -16.18
CA SER A 38 -3.49 -0.10 -16.22
C SER A 38 -4.08 1.31 -16.31
N ILE A 39 -3.82 2.15 -15.30
CA ILE A 39 -4.35 3.51 -15.20
C ILE A 39 -3.21 4.45 -14.78
N GLY A 40 -2.65 5.18 -15.74
CA GLY A 40 -1.54 6.09 -15.50
C GLY A 40 -0.31 5.36 -14.97
N ILE A 41 0.04 5.57 -13.71
CA ILE A 41 1.17 4.91 -13.03
C ILE A 41 0.76 3.65 -12.24
N LEU A 42 -0.53 3.31 -12.19
CA LEU A 42 -1.07 2.12 -11.53
C LEU A 42 -1.15 0.96 -12.53
N GLU A 43 -0.67 -0.21 -12.13
CA GLU A 43 -0.86 -1.45 -12.91
C GLU A 43 -1.24 -2.64 -12.03
N ILE A 44 -2.15 -3.46 -12.54
CA ILE A 44 -2.61 -4.74 -11.99
C ILE A 44 -2.62 -5.76 -13.13
N THR A 45 -1.66 -6.70 -13.13
CA THR A 45 -1.50 -7.69 -14.21
C THR A 45 -2.26 -8.99 -13.98
N GLY A 46 -2.41 -9.43 -12.72
CA GLY A 46 -3.15 -10.64 -12.34
C GLY A 46 -2.40 -11.97 -12.48
N GLU A 47 -1.17 -12.00 -13.00
CA GLU A 47 -0.50 -13.27 -13.34
C GLU A 47 0.12 -14.03 -12.14
N ASP A 48 0.60 -13.32 -11.12
CA ASP A 48 1.22 -13.88 -9.92
C ASP A 48 0.25 -14.00 -8.73
N PHE A 49 0.02 -15.23 -8.26
CA PHE A 49 -0.80 -15.52 -7.09
C PHE A 49 -0.34 -14.79 -5.82
N PHE A 50 0.96 -14.82 -5.51
CA PHE A 50 1.45 -14.26 -4.24
C PHE A 50 1.32 -12.74 -4.23
N ARG A 51 1.58 -12.09 -5.37
CA ARG A 51 1.43 -10.64 -5.48
C ARG A 51 -0.03 -10.22 -5.48
N TRP A 52 -0.85 -10.81 -6.37
CA TRP A 52 -2.18 -10.29 -6.66
C TRP A 52 -3.28 -10.91 -5.81
N ALA A 53 -3.24 -12.22 -5.57
CA ALA A 53 -4.24 -12.87 -4.72
C ALA A 53 -3.92 -12.64 -3.24
N TRP A 54 -2.74 -13.07 -2.81
CA TRP A 54 -2.36 -12.99 -1.40
C TRP A 54 -2.04 -11.56 -0.97
N GLY A 55 -1.17 -10.86 -1.72
CA GLY A 55 -0.86 -9.45 -1.48
C GLY A 55 -2.11 -8.58 -1.54
N GLY A 56 -2.95 -8.75 -2.57
CA GLY A 56 -4.24 -8.07 -2.70
C GLY A 56 -5.17 -8.30 -1.51
N LEU A 57 -5.30 -9.55 -1.04
CA LEU A 57 -6.08 -9.87 0.15
C LEU A 57 -5.53 -9.18 1.41
N VAL A 58 -4.21 -9.18 1.61
CA VAL A 58 -3.57 -8.51 2.75
C VAL A 58 -3.81 -6.99 2.70
N VAL A 59 -3.70 -6.37 1.53
CA VAL A 59 -4.00 -4.95 1.33
C VAL A 59 -5.48 -4.66 1.60
N ALA A 60 -6.39 -5.52 1.12
CA ALA A 60 -7.82 -5.37 1.35
C ALA A 60 -8.18 -5.45 2.84
N LEU A 61 -7.63 -6.43 3.56
CA LEU A 61 -7.80 -6.56 5.01
C LEU A 61 -7.18 -5.39 5.76
N GLY A 62 -6.02 -4.88 5.30
CA GLY A 62 -5.41 -3.66 5.83
C GLY A 62 -6.34 -2.45 5.68
N GLY A 63 -7.00 -2.32 4.52
CA GLY A 63 -8.06 -1.35 4.27
C GLY A 63 -9.24 -1.47 5.24
N LEU A 64 -9.72 -2.70 5.45
CA LEU A 64 -10.80 -2.99 6.38
C LEU A 64 -10.45 -2.62 7.83
N PHE A 65 -9.22 -2.89 8.26
CA PHE A 65 -8.74 -2.55 9.60
C PHE A 65 -8.61 -1.04 9.79
N MET A 66 -8.13 -0.31 8.78
CA MET A 66 -8.13 1.15 8.78
C MET A 66 -9.55 1.73 8.88
N LEU A 67 -10.50 1.19 8.12
CA LEU A 67 -11.91 1.60 8.16
C LEU A 67 -12.57 1.28 9.51
N ALA A 68 -12.26 0.11 10.10
CA ALA A 68 -12.79 -0.29 11.40
C ALA A 68 -12.26 0.63 12.50
N GLY A 69 -10.94 0.88 12.53
CA GLY A 69 -10.30 1.75 13.51
C GLY A 69 -10.69 3.23 13.38
N ALA A 70 -11.04 3.68 12.18
CA ALA A 70 -11.45 5.07 11.95
C ALA A 70 -12.70 5.51 12.73
N ARG A 71 -13.53 4.57 13.20
CA ARG A 71 -14.83 4.84 13.84
C ARG A 71 -14.73 5.47 15.24
N GLY A 72 -13.56 5.46 15.86
CA GLY A 72 -13.44 5.85 17.27
C GLY A 72 -11.99 5.92 17.72
N LEU A 73 -11.20 6.73 17.02
CA LEU A 73 -9.81 7.05 17.38
C LEU A 73 -9.66 7.77 18.72
N GLY A 74 -10.71 7.93 19.53
CA GLY A 74 -10.54 8.29 20.94
C GLY A 74 -9.89 7.17 21.75
N ASP A 75 -10.13 5.93 21.34
CA ASP A 75 -9.69 4.71 22.00
C ASP A 75 -8.34 4.21 21.45
N LEU A 76 -7.50 3.67 22.33
CA LEU A 76 -6.20 3.10 21.96
C LEU A 76 -6.37 1.87 21.06
N ASP A 77 -7.36 1.02 21.35
CA ASP A 77 -7.57 -0.22 20.60
C ASP A 77 -7.95 0.05 19.15
N GLN A 78 -8.81 1.06 18.92
CA GLN A 78 -9.21 1.45 17.58
C GLN A 78 -8.08 2.13 16.81
N ARG A 79 -7.26 2.95 17.48
CA ARG A 79 -6.04 3.51 16.87
C ARG A 79 -5.06 2.41 16.49
N ALA A 80 -4.80 1.46 17.39
CA ALA A 80 -3.90 0.34 17.14
C ALA A 80 -4.39 -0.51 15.97
N THR A 81 -5.71 -0.73 15.87
CA THR A 81 -6.33 -1.43 14.73
C THR A 81 -6.07 -0.69 13.41
N ALA A 82 -6.25 0.63 13.38
CA ALA A 82 -5.98 1.42 12.17
C ALA A 82 -4.48 1.43 11.79
N VAL A 83 -3.58 1.54 12.77
CA VAL A 83 -2.13 1.46 12.56
C VAL A 83 -1.74 0.07 12.03
N LEU A 84 -2.31 -1.00 12.57
CA LEU A 84 -2.10 -2.36 12.07
C LEU A 84 -2.51 -2.47 10.60
N GLY A 85 -3.64 -1.90 10.22
CA GLY A 85 -4.07 -1.86 8.82
C GLY A 85 -3.06 -1.15 7.91
N ALA A 86 -2.47 -0.05 8.35
CA ALA A 86 -1.39 0.62 7.61
C ALA A 86 -0.13 -0.28 7.51
N ILE A 87 0.27 -0.94 8.59
CA ILE A 87 1.42 -1.88 8.59
C ILE A 87 1.21 -3.00 7.58
N MET A 88 -0.01 -3.54 7.46
CA MET A 88 -0.31 -4.59 6.49
C MET A 88 -0.07 -4.13 5.04
N VAL A 89 -0.47 -2.91 4.69
CA VAL A 89 -0.17 -2.33 3.37
C VAL A 89 1.33 -2.16 3.17
N TRP A 90 2.04 -1.68 4.20
CA TRP A 90 3.49 -1.52 4.17
C TRP A 90 4.26 -2.83 4.00
N LEU A 91 3.76 -3.94 4.56
CA LEU A 91 4.37 -5.26 4.39
C LEU A 91 4.32 -5.69 2.91
N VAL A 92 3.17 -5.55 2.26
CA VAL A 92 3.01 -5.91 0.83
C VAL A 92 3.86 -4.99 -0.05
N ALA A 93 3.77 -3.68 0.16
CA ALA A 93 4.57 -2.71 -0.59
C ALA A 93 6.08 -2.89 -0.38
N GLY A 94 6.50 -3.26 0.83
CA GLY A 94 7.89 -3.58 1.13
C GLY A 94 8.38 -4.81 0.36
N CYS A 95 7.55 -5.84 0.24
CA CYS A 95 7.84 -7.00 -0.62
C CYS A 95 7.96 -6.59 -2.09
N ASP A 96 7.07 -5.74 -2.60
CA ASP A 96 7.13 -5.27 -4.00
C ASP A 96 8.42 -4.45 -4.26
N ILE A 97 8.76 -3.51 -3.37
CA ILE A 97 10.00 -2.73 -3.47
C ILE A 97 11.22 -3.64 -3.39
N PHE A 98 11.22 -4.61 -2.48
CA PHE A 98 12.30 -5.59 -2.36
C PHE A 98 12.40 -6.45 -3.62
N GLY A 99 11.27 -6.82 -4.22
CA GLY A 99 11.20 -7.50 -5.51
C GLY A 99 11.80 -6.67 -6.65
N MET A 100 11.51 -5.37 -6.70
CA MET A 100 12.13 -4.44 -7.67
C MET A 100 13.65 -4.38 -7.50
N ILE A 101 14.14 -4.28 -6.25
CA ILE A 101 15.57 -4.27 -5.95
C ILE A 101 16.23 -5.59 -6.37
N CYS A 102 15.61 -6.73 -6.03
CA CYS A 102 16.14 -8.06 -6.35
C CYS A 102 16.08 -8.36 -7.85
N GLY A 103 15.04 -7.92 -8.54
CA GLY A 103 14.89 -8.07 -10.00
C GLY A 103 15.99 -7.36 -10.79
N GLY A 104 16.66 -6.38 -10.18
CA GLY A 104 17.86 -5.74 -10.72
C GLY A 104 19.15 -6.57 -10.61
N ILE A 105 19.15 -7.75 -9.99
CA ILE A 105 20.36 -8.52 -9.67
C ILE A 105 20.23 -10.00 -10.12
N PRO A 106 21.09 -10.54 -11.01
CA PRO A 106 22.11 -9.86 -11.80
C PRO A 106 21.49 -9.20 -13.04
N ALA A 107 21.65 -7.90 -13.18
CA ALA A 107 21.42 -7.21 -14.43
C ALA A 107 22.32 -7.82 -15.52
N GLY A 108 21.75 -8.54 -16.49
CA GLY A 108 22.44 -8.83 -17.74
C GLY A 108 22.79 -7.51 -18.47
N GLU A 109 23.62 -7.56 -19.51
CA GLU A 109 24.03 -6.35 -20.28
C GLU A 109 22.84 -5.51 -20.80
N GLU A 110 21.64 -6.08 -20.86
CA GLU A 110 20.40 -5.43 -21.29
C GLU A 110 19.59 -4.76 -20.16
N SER A 111 20.00 -4.91 -18.89
CA SER A 111 19.29 -4.31 -17.76
C SER A 111 19.81 -2.91 -17.46
N GLU A 112 19.02 -1.90 -17.83
CA GLU A 112 19.28 -0.49 -17.54
C GLU A 112 19.35 -0.20 -16.03
N ALA A 113 18.84 -1.10 -15.19
CA ALA A 113 18.59 -0.88 -13.78
C ALA A 113 19.83 -0.99 -12.86
N PHE A 114 20.97 -1.50 -13.34
CA PHE A 114 22.12 -1.74 -12.46
C PHE A 114 23.48 -1.29 -13.02
N PHE A 115 24.12 -0.37 -12.29
CA PHE A 115 25.51 0.09 -12.34
C PHE A 115 26.11 0.65 -13.65
N ASN A 116 25.31 1.11 -14.61
CA ASN A 116 25.84 1.90 -15.74
C ASN A 116 25.56 3.42 -15.66
N SER A 117 24.53 3.86 -14.92
CA SER A 117 24.30 5.29 -14.62
C SER A 117 23.26 5.54 -13.51
N LEU A 118 23.26 6.73 -12.93
CA LEU A 118 22.24 7.17 -11.96
C LEU A 118 20.84 7.29 -12.60
N GLY A 119 20.77 7.58 -13.90
CA GLY A 119 19.50 7.61 -14.66
C GLY A 119 18.88 6.24 -14.85
N GLY A 120 19.69 5.23 -15.20
CA GLY A 120 19.23 3.85 -15.35
C GLY A 120 18.74 3.24 -14.02
N PHE A 121 19.44 3.54 -12.92
CA PHE A 121 18.97 3.18 -11.58
C PHE A 121 17.58 3.78 -11.29
N ILE A 122 17.38 5.08 -11.51
CA ILE A 122 16.08 5.73 -11.30
C ILE A 122 15.01 5.15 -12.24
N GLY A 123 15.37 4.85 -13.50
CA GLY A 123 14.49 4.21 -14.48
C GLY A 123 14.00 2.83 -14.04
N GLY A 124 14.85 2.04 -13.37
CA GLY A 124 14.47 0.73 -12.84
C GLY A 124 13.41 0.75 -11.73
N PHE A 125 13.20 1.91 -11.10
CA PHE A 125 12.12 2.13 -10.12
C PHE A 125 10.98 2.98 -10.69
N ALA A 126 11.00 3.33 -11.97
CA ALA A 126 9.94 4.12 -12.58
C ALA A 126 8.63 3.31 -12.66
N PRO A 127 7.46 3.99 -12.79
CA PRO A 127 6.19 3.33 -13.04
C PRO A 127 6.25 2.34 -14.22
N PRO A 128 5.38 1.31 -14.23
CA PRO A 128 4.16 1.20 -13.41
C PRO A 128 4.37 0.63 -11.99
N TYR A 129 3.49 1.04 -11.06
CA TYR A 129 3.49 0.60 -9.66
C TYR A 129 2.26 -0.23 -9.32
N ALA A 130 2.47 -1.25 -8.47
CA ALA A 130 1.38 -1.98 -7.83
C ALA A 130 0.60 -1.07 -6.86
N PRO A 131 -0.68 -1.38 -6.56
CA PRO A 131 -1.49 -0.53 -5.70
C PRO A 131 -0.90 -0.33 -4.30
N ALA A 132 -0.25 -1.35 -3.73
CA ALA A 132 0.38 -1.28 -2.41
C ALA A 132 1.47 -0.19 -2.35
N ILE A 133 2.33 -0.11 -3.38
CA ILE A 133 3.38 0.93 -3.48
C ILE A 133 2.76 2.32 -3.58
N LEU A 134 1.71 2.49 -4.38
CA LEU A 134 1.04 3.80 -4.53
C LEU A 134 0.38 4.28 -3.23
N LEU A 135 -0.07 3.35 -2.38
CA LEU A 135 -0.70 3.66 -1.10
C LEU A 135 0.32 4.06 -0.01
N LEU A 136 1.61 3.79 -0.17
CA LEU A 136 2.65 4.08 0.82
C LEU A 136 2.66 5.53 1.34
N PRO A 137 2.74 6.58 0.50
CA PRO A 137 2.80 7.95 1.00
C PRO A 137 1.55 8.32 1.81
N PHE A 138 0.39 7.84 1.40
CA PHE A 138 -0.88 8.13 2.08
C PHE A 138 -1.01 7.36 3.39
N THR A 139 -0.65 6.08 3.41
CA THR A 139 -0.65 5.26 4.63
C THR A 139 0.40 5.74 5.63
N LEU A 140 1.54 6.28 5.16
CA LEU A 140 2.54 6.92 6.02
C LEU A 140 1.98 8.12 6.76
N ILE A 141 1.33 9.03 6.03
CA ILE A 141 0.73 10.24 6.60
C ILE A 141 -0.33 9.86 7.63
N VAL A 142 -1.19 8.89 7.30
CA VAL A 142 -2.22 8.39 8.22
C VAL A 142 -1.60 7.76 9.46
N ALA A 143 -0.62 6.86 9.30
CA ALA A 143 0.06 6.23 10.43
C ALA A 143 0.74 7.27 11.33
N TRP A 144 1.41 8.27 10.75
CA TRP A 144 2.01 9.37 11.49
C TRP A 144 0.96 10.18 12.27
N LEU A 145 -0.16 10.52 11.64
CA LEU A 145 -1.27 11.23 12.30
C LEU A 145 -1.86 10.42 13.46
N LEU A 146 -1.97 9.10 13.31
CA LEU A 146 -2.50 8.19 14.33
C LEU A 146 -1.54 8.05 15.52
N LEU A 147 -0.24 7.87 15.25
CA LEU A 147 0.79 7.67 16.27
C LEU A 147 1.09 8.95 17.06
N ASN A 148 0.96 10.12 16.42
CA ASN A 148 1.26 11.40 17.06
C ASN A 148 0.08 11.98 17.88
N GLN A 149 -1.02 11.23 18.01
CA GLN A 149 -2.12 11.60 18.89
C GLN A 149 -1.72 11.46 20.36
N ARG A 150 -1.21 12.53 20.97
CA ARG A 150 -0.90 12.56 22.41
C ARG A 150 -2.12 12.19 23.24
N GLN A 151 -2.01 11.12 24.02
CA GLN A 151 -2.93 10.82 25.10
C GLN A 151 -2.83 11.98 26.09
N GLY A 152 -3.88 12.77 26.22
CA GLY A 152 -3.97 13.70 27.34
C GLY A 152 -4.20 12.85 28.58
N ALA A 153 -3.16 12.74 29.42
CA ALA A 153 -3.35 12.43 30.83
C ALA A 153 -4.11 13.58 31.50
#